data_AF-A0A1F3VH76-F1
#
_entry.id   AF-A0A1F3VH76-F1
#
_cell.length_a   1.000
_cell.length_b   1.000
_cell.length_c   1.000
_cell.angle_alpha   90.00
_cell.angle_beta   90.00
_cell.angle_gamma   90.00
#
_symmetry.space_group_name_H-M   'P 1'
#
loop_
_entity.id
_entity.type
_entity.pdbx_description
1 polymer ?
#
loop_
_entity_poly.entity_id
_entity_poly.type
_entity_poly.pdbx_seq_one_letter_code
_entity_poly.pdbx_strand_id
1 'polypeptide(L)'
;MTKTIFFNTRGNITLLGIFLAVILSGVMTITIKTVQKNYLAIKSRSNTYLCIKNFTHSSNSIVNTVGKTNSILRSLNLAKKIPKLKIEAEAAILAIYAGQNIAHLAYLKKIALYPRCASTTSAILAIKTPYQHAFGVPLRDANGIIKPRALKWKIDIPLSGRSTLSSLFIQLKLELNSPFSSQLVVQSRENSLPAFLQ
;
A
#
# COMPACT_ATOMS: atom_id res chain seq x y z
N MET A 1 49.83 -31.85 63.44
CA MET A 1 49.42 -32.53 62.19
C MET A 1 48.28 -31.74 61.56
N THR A 2 48.61 -30.80 60.69
CA THR A 2 47.63 -30.01 59.94
C THR A 2 47.25 -30.78 58.68
N LYS A 3 46.05 -31.37 58.66
CA LYS A 3 45.48 -31.97 57.44
C LYS A 3 45.11 -30.82 56.49
N THR A 4 45.94 -30.56 55.49
CA THR A 4 45.59 -29.71 54.36
C THR A 4 44.49 -30.41 53.55
N ILE A 5 43.25 -29.92 53.71
CA ILE A 5 42.13 -30.31 52.86
C ILE A 5 42.42 -29.72 51.48
N PHE A 6 42.94 -30.53 50.56
CA PHE A 6 42.99 -30.17 49.15
C PHE A 6 41.55 -30.15 48.63
N PHE A 7 40.90 -29.00 48.74
CA PHE A 7 39.66 -28.75 48.02
C PHE A 7 39.91 -28.98 46.54
N ASN A 8 39.00 -29.71 45.89
CA ASN A 8 39.06 -30.10 44.49
C ASN A 8 38.88 -28.86 43.58
N THR A 9 39.90 -28.01 43.50
CA THR A 9 39.93 -26.73 42.78
C THR A 9 39.61 -26.89 41.29
N ARG A 10 39.92 -28.05 40.70
CA ARG A 10 39.60 -28.39 39.31
C ARG A 10 38.08 -28.46 39.06
N GLY A 11 37.29 -28.96 40.03
CA GLY A 11 35.84 -29.07 39.91
C GLY A 11 35.10 -27.73 39.99
N ASN A 12 35.63 -26.78 40.77
CA ASN A 12 35.03 -25.44 40.86
C ASN A 12 35.27 -24.62 39.58
N ILE A 13 36.44 -24.75 38.95
CA ILE A 13 36.76 -24.06 37.69
C ILE A 13 35.88 -24.59 36.54
N THR A 14 35.67 -25.91 36.44
CA THR A 14 34.79 -26.48 35.42
C THR A 14 33.34 -26.07 35.61
N LEU A 15 32.85 -26.00 36.86
CA LEU A 15 31.49 -25.56 37.16
C LEU A 15 31.29 -24.07 36.81
N LEU A 16 32.28 -23.21 37.10
CA LEU A 16 32.29 -21.81 36.66
C LEU A 16 32.24 -21.69 35.12
N GLY A 17 33.03 -22.52 34.43
CA GLY A 17 33.06 -22.56 32.96
C GLY A 17 31.71 -22.96 32.35
N ILE A 18 31.04 -23.99 32.92
CA ILE A 18 29.71 -24.42 32.50
C ILE A 18 28.68 -23.30 32.76
N PHE A 19 28.71 -22.68 33.93
CA PHE A 19 27.78 -21.59 34.26
C PHE A 19 27.94 -20.40 33.30
N LEU A 20 29.18 -20.00 32.99
CA LEU A 20 29.47 -18.96 32.03
C LEU A 20 28.96 -19.32 30.62
N ALA A 21 29.16 -20.57 30.18
CA ALA A 21 28.67 -21.04 28.89
C ALA A 21 27.14 -20.99 28.79
N VAL A 22 26.42 -21.35 29.86
CA VAL A 22 24.95 -21.26 29.92
C VAL A 22 24.48 -19.80 29.83
N ILE A 23 25.13 -18.88 30.56
CA ILE A 23 24.81 -17.44 30.48
C ILE A 23 25.03 -16.91 29.07
N LEU A 24 26.19 -17.21 28.46
CA LEU A 24 26.52 -16.77 27.10
C LEU A 24 25.53 -17.31 26.07
N SER A 25 25.13 -18.58 26.18
CA SER A 25 24.11 -19.20 25.33
C SER A 25 22.73 -18.53 25.47
N GLY A 26 22.35 -18.19 26.71
CA GLY A 26 21.12 -17.45 27.00
C GLY A 26 21.11 -16.06 26.36
N VAL A 27 22.18 -15.30 26.53
CA VAL A 27 22.35 -13.96 25.92
C VAL A 27 22.29 -14.06 24.40
N MET A 28 23.01 -15.00 23.79
CA MET A 28 22.98 -15.20 22.33
C MET A 28 21.59 -15.54 21.81
N THR A 29 20.82 -16.34 22.54
CA THR A 29 19.44 -16.65 22.14
C THR A 29 18.55 -15.42 22.16
N ILE A 30 18.70 -14.56 23.18
CA ILE A 30 17.95 -13.30 23.29
C ILE A 30 18.34 -12.32 22.18
N THR A 31 19.63 -12.18 21.88
CA THR A 31 20.10 -11.29 20.81
C THR A 31 19.61 -11.77 19.44
N ILE A 32 19.68 -13.07 19.14
CA ILE A 32 19.17 -13.64 17.88
C ILE A 32 17.67 -13.35 17.74
N LYS A 33 16.86 -13.58 18.78
CA LYS A 33 15.41 -13.28 18.74
C LYS A 33 15.14 -11.79 18.52
N THR A 34 15.93 -10.92 19.13
CA THR A 34 15.80 -9.46 18.98
C THR A 34 16.15 -9.01 17.57
N VAL A 35 17.27 -9.49 17.04
CA VAL A 35 17.71 -9.21 15.66
C VAL A 35 16.67 -9.75 14.65
N GLN A 36 16.15 -10.96 14.86
CA GLN A 36 15.12 -11.54 14.00
C GLN A 36 13.85 -10.68 14.00
N LYS A 37 13.39 -10.21 15.17
CA LYS A 37 12.23 -9.31 15.27
C LYS A 37 12.46 -8.00 14.54
N ASN A 38 13.64 -7.39 14.71
CA ASN A 38 14.00 -6.14 14.03
C ASN A 38 14.09 -6.32 12.51
N TYR A 39 14.70 -7.42 12.05
CA TYR A 39 14.78 -7.76 10.64
C TYR A 39 13.40 -7.93 10.01
N LEU A 40 12.49 -8.66 10.67
CA LEU A 40 11.12 -8.83 10.20
C LEU A 40 10.36 -7.49 10.15
N ALA A 41 10.56 -6.61 11.13
CA ALA A 41 9.97 -5.27 11.13
C ALA A 41 10.48 -4.40 9.97
N ILE A 42 11.79 -4.37 9.75
CA ILE A 42 12.42 -3.64 8.62
C ILE A 42 11.93 -4.19 7.29
N LYS A 43 11.91 -5.52 7.13
CA LYS A 43 11.41 -6.18 5.92
C LYS A 43 9.95 -5.83 5.65
N SER A 44 9.10 -5.81 6.69
CA SER A 44 7.70 -5.38 6.59
C SER A 44 7.58 -3.94 6.10
N ARG A 45 8.30 -3.00 6.72
CA ARG A 45 8.30 -1.58 6.32
C ARG A 45 8.75 -1.39 4.87
N SER A 46 9.84 -2.05 4.47
CA SER A 46 10.35 -2.01 3.10
C SER A 46 9.29 -2.48 2.09
N ASN A 47 8.60 -3.59 2.38
CA ASN A 47 7.52 -4.08 1.53
C ASN A 47 6.36 -3.07 1.43
N THR A 48 5.96 -2.45 2.54
CA THR A 48 4.92 -1.40 2.55
C THR A 48 5.30 -0.20 1.69
N TYR A 49 6.52 0.32 1.82
CA TYR A 49 7.00 1.43 1.00
C TYR A 49 7.00 1.09 -0.49
N LEU A 50 7.45 -0.11 -0.85
CA LEU A 50 7.43 -0.59 -2.23
C LEU A 50 6.00 -0.75 -2.75
N CYS A 51 5.05 -1.21 -1.91
CA CYS A 51 3.63 -1.27 -2.27
C CYS A 51 3.07 0.13 -2.57
N ILE A 52 3.29 1.11 -1.69
CA ILE A 52 2.83 2.50 -1.85
C ILE A 52 3.38 3.14 -3.14
N LYS A 53 4.67 2.95 -3.44
CA LYS A 53 5.30 3.46 -4.65
C LYS A 53 4.60 2.94 -5.91
N ASN A 54 4.34 1.63 -5.97
CA ASN A 54 3.69 1.02 -7.12
C ASN A 54 2.21 1.40 -7.24
N PHE A 55 1.51 1.51 -6.10
CA PHE A 55 0.14 2.00 -6.06
C PHE A 55 0.05 3.43 -6.61
N THR A 56 0.94 4.32 -6.16
CA THR A 56 0.98 5.72 -6.60
C THR A 56 1.25 5.82 -8.09
N HIS A 57 2.23 5.06 -8.59
CA HIS A 57 2.55 5.03 -10.01
C HIS A 57 1.37 4.53 -10.86
N SER A 58 0.73 3.42 -10.45
CA SER A 58 -0.41 2.84 -11.18
C SER A 58 -1.64 3.75 -11.12
N SER A 59 -1.86 4.41 -9.98
CA SER A 59 -2.96 5.38 -9.80
C SER A 59 -2.76 6.64 -10.66
N ASN A 60 -1.53 7.15 -10.74
CA ASN A 60 -1.21 8.25 -11.65
C ASN A 60 -1.45 7.88 -13.11
N SER A 61 -1.05 6.67 -13.52
CA SER A 61 -1.27 6.19 -14.90
C SER A 61 -2.76 6.13 -15.25
N ILE A 62 -3.61 5.54 -14.40
CA ILE A 62 -5.05 5.48 -14.68
C ILE A 62 -5.70 6.86 -14.60
N VAL A 63 -5.27 7.73 -13.68
CA VAL A 63 -5.75 9.13 -13.60
C VAL A 63 -5.44 9.88 -14.89
N ASN A 64 -4.22 9.78 -15.40
CA ASN A 64 -3.81 10.40 -16.66
C ASN A 64 -4.68 9.93 -17.84
N THR A 65 -4.85 8.60 -17.98
CA THR A 65 -5.67 8.01 -19.05
C THR A 65 -7.12 8.48 -18.97
N VAL A 66 -7.73 8.45 -17.78
CA VAL A 66 -9.11 8.88 -17.57
C VAL A 66 -9.26 10.39 -17.76
N GLY A 67 -8.33 11.22 -17.27
CA GLY A 67 -8.37 12.68 -17.46
C GLY A 67 -8.33 13.09 -18.93
N LYS A 68 -7.45 12.47 -19.73
CA LYS A 68 -7.38 12.67 -21.18
C LYS A 68 -8.67 12.23 -21.87
N THR A 69 -9.13 11.01 -21.60
CA THR A 69 -10.33 10.46 -22.24
C THR A 69 -11.61 11.18 -21.82
N ASN A 70 -11.73 11.66 -20.58
CA ASN A 70 -12.82 12.52 -20.12
C ASN A 70 -12.84 13.85 -20.88
N SER A 71 -11.67 14.45 -21.15
CA SER A 71 -11.56 15.68 -21.94
C SER A 71 -12.00 15.47 -23.40
N ILE A 72 -11.64 14.33 -23.99
CA ILE A 72 -12.07 13.93 -25.33
C ILE A 72 -13.59 13.69 -25.35
N LEU A 73 -14.13 12.95 -24.37
CA LEU A 73 -15.58 12.69 -24.26
C LEU A 73 -16.39 13.98 -24.17
N ARG A 74 -15.90 14.98 -23.43
CA ARG A 74 -16.54 16.30 -23.38
C ARG A 74 -16.64 16.94 -24.78
N SER A 75 -15.58 16.85 -25.57
CA SER A 75 -15.53 17.39 -26.93
C SER A 75 -16.44 16.60 -27.88
N LEU A 76 -16.44 15.27 -27.79
CA LEU A 76 -17.31 14.40 -28.60
C LEU A 76 -18.79 14.59 -28.27
N ASN A 77 -19.14 14.81 -27.00
CA ASN A 77 -20.52 15.12 -26.61
C ASN A 77 -21.01 16.46 -27.19
N LEU A 78 -20.11 17.42 -27.43
CA LEU A 78 -20.45 18.65 -28.17
C LEU A 78 -20.60 18.36 -29.66
N ALA A 79 -19.67 17.61 -30.25
CA ALA A 79 -19.72 17.22 -31.67
C ALA A 79 -20.98 16.41 -32.01
N LYS A 80 -21.46 15.57 -31.09
CA LYS A 80 -22.70 14.79 -31.21
C LYS A 80 -23.94 15.67 -31.47
N LYS A 81 -23.93 16.94 -31.06
CA LYS A 81 -25.02 17.89 -31.31
C LYS A 81 -25.07 18.39 -32.76
N ILE A 82 -24.01 18.16 -33.54
CA ILE A 82 -23.92 18.52 -34.96
C ILE A 82 -24.45 17.33 -35.78
N PRO A 83 -25.55 17.48 -36.54
CA PRO A 83 -26.19 16.36 -37.24
C PRO A 83 -25.24 15.56 -38.15
N LYS A 84 -24.31 16.25 -38.83
CA LYS A 84 -23.35 15.63 -39.75
C LYS A 84 -22.31 14.74 -39.05
N LEU A 85 -21.99 15.00 -37.78
CA LEU A 85 -20.94 14.30 -37.02
C LEU A 85 -21.51 13.36 -35.96
N LYS A 86 -22.84 13.27 -35.84
CA LYS A 86 -23.51 12.55 -34.75
C LYS A 86 -23.11 11.07 -34.69
N ILE A 87 -23.14 10.38 -35.82
CA ILE A 87 -22.86 8.93 -35.91
C ILE A 87 -21.40 8.64 -35.54
N GLU A 88 -20.47 9.40 -36.12
CA GLU A 88 -19.04 9.26 -35.84
C GLU A 88 -18.71 9.57 -34.37
N ALA A 89 -19.32 10.61 -33.81
CA ALA A 89 -19.15 10.98 -32.42
C ALA A 89 -19.70 9.88 -31.47
N GLU A 90 -20.86 9.30 -31.77
CA GLU A 90 -21.43 8.19 -30.99
C GLU A 90 -20.55 6.94 -31.03
N ALA A 91 -20.04 6.57 -32.21
CA ALA A 91 -19.11 5.46 -32.36
C ALA A 91 -17.80 5.69 -31.57
N ALA A 92 -17.22 6.89 -31.66
CA ALA A 92 -16.01 7.25 -30.92
C ALA A 92 -16.23 7.22 -29.40
N ILE A 93 -17.38 7.69 -28.91
CA ILE A 93 -17.73 7.63 -27.48
C ILE A 93 -17.78 6.18 -26.99
N LEU A 94 -18.43 5.28 -27.74
CA LEU A 94 -18.50 3.85 -27.38
C LEU A 94 -17.11 3.19 -27.33
N ALA A 95 -16.25 3.50 -28.31
CA ALA A 95 -14.87 3.01 -28.33
C ALA A 95 -14.07 3.48 -27.11
N ILE A 96 -14.21 4.75 -26.72
CA ILE A 96 -13.56 5.29 -25.52
C ILE A 96 -14.10 4.62 -24.26
N TYR A 97 -15.40 4.33 -24.17
CA TYR A 97 -15.97 3.63 -23.01
C TYR A 97 -15.39 2.22 -22.86
N ALA A 98 -15.31 1.47 -23.95
CA ALA A 98 -14.69 0.15 -23.94
C ALA A 98 -13.22 0.23 -23.50
N GLY A 99 -12.45 1.16 -24.09
CA GLY A 99 -11.04 1.38 -23.73
C GLY A 99 -10.84 1.75 -22.25
N GLN A 100 -11.69 2.64 -21.71
CA GLN A 100 -11.65 3.01 -20.30
C GLN A 100 -11.99 1.83 -19.37
N ASN A 101 -12.97 1.00 -19.73
CA ASN A 101 -13.34 -0.17 -18.94
C ASN A 101 -12.20 -1.20 -18.90
N ILE A 102 -11.57 -1.47 -20.05
CA ILE A 102 -10.41 -2.37 -20.15
C ILE A 102 -9.23 -1.82 -19.32
N ALA A 103 -8.91 -0.54 -19.46
CA ALA A 103 -7.85 0.11 -18.70
C ALA A 103 -8.10 0.05 -17.18
N HIS A 104 -9.35 0.24 -16.76
CA HIS A 104 -9.73 0.17 -15.36
C HIS A 104 -9.62 -1.26 -14.80
N LEU A 105 -10.12 -2.27 -15.52
CA LEU A 105 -9.97 -3.67 -15.13
C LEU A 105 -8.50 -4.09 -15.05
N ALA A 106 -7.67 -3.68 -16.01
CA ALA A 106 -6.24 -3.92 -15.98
C ALA A 106 -5.58 -3.28 -14.75
N TYR A 107 -5.97 -2.05 -14.41
CA TYR A 107 -5.53 -1.38 -13.18
C TYR A 107 -5.94 -2.16 -11.93
N LEU A 108 -7.22 -2.56 -11.80
CA LEU A 108 -7.72 -3.33 -10.66
C LEU A 108 -6.99 -4.67 -10.50
N LYS A 109 -6.74 -5.38 -11.61
CA LYS A 109 -5.96 -6.61 -11.61
C LYS A 109 -4.53 -6.38 -11.16
N LYS A 110 -3.88 -5.30 -11.63
CA LYS A 110 -2.50 -4.96 -11.28
C LYS A 110 -2.33 -4.64 -9.79
N ILE A 111 -3.27 -3.92 -9.19
CA ILE A 111 -3.21 -3.59 -7.75
C ILE A 111 -3.55 -4.80 -6.88
N ALA A 112 -4.49 -5.65 -7.29
CA ALA A 112 -4.92 -6.81 -6.51
C ALA A 112 -3.85 -7.92 -6.45
N LEU A 113 -3.07 -8.09 -7.53
CA LEU A 113 -2.10 -9.18 -7.64
C LEU A 113 -0.67 -8.79 -7.25
N TYR A 114 -0.42 -7.59 -6.69
CA TYR A 114 0.94 -7.16 -6.41
C TYR A 114 1.54 -7.92 -5.21
N PRO A 115 2.62 -8.72 -5.39
CA PRO A 115 3.09 -9.65 -4.36
C PRO A 115 3.52 -8.99 -3.05
N ARG A 116 4.11 -7.78 -3.13
CA ARG A 116 4.57 -7.04 -1.94
C ARG A 116 3.43 -6.36 -1.17
N CYS A 117 2.24 -6.28 -1.75
CA CYS A 117 1.03 -5.81 -1.07
C CYS A 117 0.25 -6.97 -0.41
N ALA A 118 0.58 -8.23 -0.70
CA ALA A 118 -0.15 -9.41 -0.19
C ALA A 118 0.17 -9.75 1.27
N SER A 119 1.37 -9.40 1.77
CA SER A 119 1.83 -9.70 3.15
C SER A 119 1.20 -8.81 4.23
N THR A 120 0.52 -7.75 3.85
CA THR A 120 -0.33 -6.92 4.71
C THR A 120 -1.77 -7.35 4.46
N THR A 121 -2.22 -8.40 5.13
CA THR A 121 -3.29 -9.32 4.68
C THR A 121 -4.66 -8.71 4.33
N SER A 122 -4.93 -7.44 4.65
CA SER A 122 -6.11 -6.68 4.21
C SER A 122 -5.81 -5.18 4.11
N ALA A 123 -4.57 -4.81 3.77
CA ALA A 123 -4.19 -3.42 3.48
C ALA A 123 -4.01 -3.22 1.96
N ILE A 124 -5.04 -2.94 1.17
CA ILE A 124 -6.46 -2.88 1.44
C ILE A 124 -7.06 -3.35 0.11
N LEU A 125 -8.00 -4.29 0.11
CA LEU A 125 -8.95 -4.52 -1.01
C LEU A 125 -9.72 -3.22 -1.41
N ALA A 126 -9.51 -2.18 -0.62
CA ALA A 126 -10.21 -0.91 -0.50
C ALA A 126 -9.21 0.24 -0.27
N ILE A 127 -8.04 0.22 -0.95
CA ILE A 127 -7.45 1.52 -1.26
C ILE A 127 -8.49 2.17 -2.15
N LYS A 128 -9.12 3.22 -1.62
CA LYS A 128 -10.09 4.03 -2.33
C LYS A 128 -9.47 4.42 -3.67
N THR A 129 -9.80 3.65 -4.70
CA THR A 129 -9.38 3.89 -6.07
C THR A 129 -9.76 5.33 -6.40
N PRO A 130 -8.99 6.00 -7.26
CA PRO A 130 -9.32 7.38 -7.64
C PRO A 130 -10.76 7.52 -8.16
N TYR A 131 -11.29 6.45 -8.78
CA TYR A 131 -12.60 6.39 -9.39
C TYR A 131 -13.54 5.43 -8.68
N GLN A 132 -14.83 5.75 -8.67
CA GLN A 132 -15.87 4.85 -8.20
C GLN A 132 -16.12 3.74 -9.23
N HIS A 133 -16.43 2.52 -8.77
CA HIS A 133 -16.75 1.42 -9.65
C HIS A 133 -17.79 0.48 -9.01
N ALA A 134 -18.57 -0.19 -9.85
CA ALA A 134 -19.46 -1.28 -9.47
C ALA A 134 -19.09 -2.51 -10.32
N PHE A 135 -18.87 -3.66 -9.68
CA PHE A 135 -18.48 -4.91 -10.36
C PHE A 135 -17.28 -4.75 -11.33
N GLY A 136 -16.30 -3.90 -10.96
CA GLY A 136 -15.10 -3.64 -11.77
C GLY A 136 -15.31 -2.66 -12.94
N VAL A 137 -16.50 -2.07 -13.09
CA VAL A 137 -16.80 -1.07 -14.12
C VAL A 137 -16.86 0.33 -13.50
N PRO A 138 -16.16 1.33 -14.05
CA PRO A 138 -16.17 2.68 -13.52
C PRO A 138 -17.56 3.33 -13.64
N LEU A 139 -17.99 4.03 -12.59
CA LEU A 139 -19.25 4.76 -12.58
C LEU A 139 -19.13 6.07 -13.36
N ARG A 140 -20.18 6.40 -14.11
CA ARG A 140 -20.23 7.55 -15.01
C ARG A 140 -21.31 8.55 -14.60
N ASP A 141 -21.17 9.79 -15.02
CA ASP A 141 -22.22 10.81 -14.94
C ASP A 141 -23.15 10.80 -16.17
N ALA A 142 -24.11 11.72 -16.22
CA ALA A 142 -25.04 11.86 -17.34
C ALA A 142 -24.34 12.23 -18.66
N ASN A 143 -23.12 12.77 -18.60
CA ASN A 143 -22.29 13.08 -19.76
C ASN A 143 -21.33 11.93 -20.12
N GLY A 144 -21.44 10.79 -19.42
CA GLY A 144 -20.56 9.64 -19.65
C GLY A 144 -19.15 9.76 -19.07
N ILE A 145 -18.88 10.81 -18.29
CA ILE A 145 -17.59 11.10 -17.68
C ILE A 145 -17.43 10.21 -16.45
N ILE A 146 -16.25 9.59 -16.30
CA ILE A 146 -15.97 8.76 -15.11
C ILE A 146 -15.86 9.66 -13.87
N LYS A 147 -16.62 9.32 -12.82
CA LYS A 147 -16.65 10.09 -11.57
C LYS A 147 -15.47 9.74 -10.66
N PRO A 148 -14.65 10.74 -10.26
CA PRO A 148 -13.70 10.52 -9.17
C PRO A 148 -14.49 10.24 -7.88
N ARG A 149 -13.92 9.44 -6.98
CA ARG A 149 -14.53 9.16 -5.68
C ARG A 149 -14.64 10.42 -4.83
N ALA A 150 -13.57 11.20 -4.81
CA ALA A 150 -13.45 12.49 -4.16
C ALA A 150 -12.30 13.26 -4.81
N LEU A 151 -12.33 14.58 -4.74
CA LEU A 151 -11.18 15.40 -5.15
C LEU A 151 -10.02 15.27 -4.18
N LYS A 152 -10.30 15.02 -2.90
CA LYS A 152 -9.29 14.81 -1.86
C LYS A 152 -9.68 13.61 -1.01
N TRP A 153 -8.74 12.69 -0.79
CA TRP A 153 -8.99 11.55 0.09
C TRP A 153 -7.72 11.08 0.79
N LYS A 154 -7.92 10.36 1.90
CA LYS A 154 -6.85 9.82 2.73
C LYS A 154 -6.91 8.31 2.79
N ILE A 155 -5.75 7.70 2.93
CA ILE A 155 -5.56 6.25 3.11
C ILE A 155 -4.57 6.06 4.25
N ASP A 156 -4.95 5.29 5.27
CA ASP A 156 -4.07 4.94 6.38
C ASP A 156 -3.64 3.47 6.22
N ILE A 157 -2.33 3.23 6.19
CA ILE A 157 -1.73 1.93 5.91
C ILE A 157 -0.90 1.48 7.13
N PRO A 158 -1.28 0.41 7.83
CA PRO A 158 -0.55 -0.07 9.00
C PRO A 158 0.83 -0.65 8.61
N LEU A 159 1.86 -0.39 9.43
CA LEU A 159 3.23 -0.86 9.17
C LEU A 159 3.53 -2.26 9.72
N SER A 160 2.69 -2.77 10.63
CA SER A 160 2.82 -4.13 11.17
C SER A 160 1.76 -5.06 10.56
N GLY A 161 2.20 -6.13 9.89
CA GLY A 161 1.35 -7.06 9.15
C GLY A 161 0.41 -7.93 9.96
N ARG A 162 0.03 -7.56 11.21
CA ARG A 162 -0.84 -8.38 12.07
C ARG A 162 -1.90 -7.66 12.90
N SER A 163 -1.97 -6.32 12.95
CA SER A 163 -3.05 -5.67 13.72
C SER A 163 -3.53 -4.35 13.12
N THR A 164 -4.86 -4.17 13.13
CA THR A 164 -5.54 -2.88 12.95
C THR A 164 -5.12 -1.83 13.98
N LEU A 165 -4.54 -2.26 15.10
CA LEU A 165 -3.97 -1.46 16.19
C LEU A 165 -2.44 -1.30 16.08
N SER A 166 -1.90 -1.22 14.86
CA SER A 166 -0.49 -0.89 14.70
C SER A 166 -0.25 0.53 15.20
N SER A 167 0.59 0.70 16.23
CA SER A 167 0.98 2.02 16.73
C SER A 167 1.68 2.87 15.68
N LEU A 168 2.13 2.28 14.57
CA LEU A 168 2.73 2.96 13.43
C LEU A 168 1.94 2.71 12.15
N PHE A 169 1.62 3.79 11.42
CA PHE A 169 0.94 3.76 10.14
C PHE A 169 1.46 4.84 9.20
N ILE A 170 1.35 4.60 7.89
CA ILE A 170 1.61 5.61 6.86
C ILE A 170 0.26 6.17 6.41
N GLN A 171 0.10 7.49 6.54
CA GLN A 171 -1.02 8.22 5.97
C GLN A 171 -0.64 8.76 4.59
N LEU A 172 -1.43 8.41 3.58
CA LEU A 172 -1.37 8.99 2.24
C LEU A 172 -2.52 9.98 2.09
N LYS A 173 -2.21 11.21 1.68
CA LYS A 173 -3.18 12.20 1.20
C LYS A 173 -3.07 12.27 -0.32
N LEU A 174 -4.20 12.08 -0.99
CA LEU A 174 -4.32 12.06 -2.44
C LEU A 174 -5.24 13.19 -2.87
N GLU A 175 -4.80 13.97 -3.85
CA GLU A 175 -5.57 15.10 -4.37
C GLU A 175 -5.60 15.11 -5.90
N LEU A 176 -6.80 15.36 -6.43
CA LEU A 176 -7.10 15.63 -7.84
C LEU A 176 -7.58 17.09 -7.93
N ASN A 177 -6.97 17.85 -8.84
CA ASN A 177 -7.38 19.25 -9.06
C ASN A 177 -8.77 19.33 -9.71
N SER A 178 -9.11 18.35 -10.55
CA SER A 178 -10.41 18.27 -11.24
C SER A 178 -10.68 16.85 -11.75
N PRO A 179 -11.93 16.53 -12.17
CA PRO A 179 -12.28 15.26 -12.83
C PRO A 179 -11.59 15.03 -14.19
N PHE A 180 -10.97 16.08 -14.73
CA PHE A 180 -10.23 16.07 -16.00
C PHE A 180 -8.72 16.11 -15.78
N SER A 181 -8.28 16.17 -14.53
CA SER A 181 -6.86 16.25 -14.21
C SER A 181 -6.13 14.99 -14.65
N SER A 182 -4.95 15.18 -15.23
CA SER A 182 -4.07 14.10 -15.68
C SER A 182 -3.04 13.69 -14.63
N GLN A 183 -3.04 14.33 -13.46
CA GLN A 183 -2.02 14.15 -12.43
C GLN A 183 -2.68 13.97 -11.05
N LEU A 184 -2.14 13.03 -10.28
CA LEU A 184 -2.51 12.79 -8.89
C LEU A 184 -1.42 13.36 -7.98
N VAL A 185 -1.78 14.29 -7.11
CA VAL A 185 -0.87 14.80 -6.07
C VAL A 185 -0.89 13.84 -4.90
N VAL A 186 0.28 13.38 -4.47
CA VAL A 186 0.43 12.41 -3.37
C VAL A 186 1.34 12.96 -2.30
N GLN A 187 0.85 13.00 -1.07
CA GLN A 187 1.64 13.32 0.12
C GLN A 187 1.61 12.15 1.09
N SER A 188 2.77 11.70 1.57
CA SER A 188 2.88 10.61 2.54
C SER A 188 3.45 11.11 3.85
N ARG A 189 2.89 10.70 4.98
CA ARG A 189 3.43 10.96 6.33
C ARG A 189 3.38 9.69 7.17
N GLU A 190 4.49 9.35 7.82
CA GLU A 190 4.51 8.31 8.85
C GLU A 190 4.04 8.93 10.17
N ASN A 191 3.07 8.28 10.82
CA ASN A 191 2.47 8.74 12.06
C ASN A 191 2.50 7.60 13.09
N SER A 192 2.57 7.97 14.37
CA SER A 192 2.35 7.06 15.48
C SER A 192 1.00 7.34 16.17
N LEU A 193 0.27 6.30 16.57
CA LEU A 193 -0.87 6.45 17.48
C LEU A 193 -0.37 7.04 18.80
N PRO A 194 -1.10 8.02 19.36
CA PRO A 194 -0.71 8.61 20.64
C PRO A 194 -0.77 7.56 21.75
N ALA A 195 0.14 7.67 22.72
CA ALA A 195 0.40 6.65 23.74
C ALA A 195 -0.81 6.30 24.63
N PHE A 196 -1.83 7.15 24.68
CA PHE A 196 -3.06 6.90 25.45
C PHE A 196 -4.08 5.98 24.75
N LEU A 197 -3.83 5.59 23.49
CA LEU A 197 -4.65 4.65 22.71
C LEU A 197 -3.96 3.30 22.47
N GLN A 198 -2.78 3.08 23.08
CA GLN A 198 -2.01 1.82 23.03
C GLN A 198 -2.34 0.95 24.24
#